data_AF-A0A351Y7H0-F1
#
_entry.id   AF-A0A351Y7H0-F1
#
_cell.length_a   1.000
_cell.length_b   1.000
_cell.length_c   1.000
_cell.angle_alpha   90.00
_cell.angle_beta   90.00
_cell.angle_gamma   90.00
#
_symmetry.space_group_name_H-M   'P 1'
#
loop_
_entity.id
_entity.type
_entity.pdbx_description
1 polymer ?
#
loop_
_entity_poly.entity_id
_entity_poly.type
_entity_poly.pdbx_seq_one_letter_code
_entity_poly.pdbx_strand_id
1 'polypeptide(L)'
;MAIHLPISDEAQREARELIAADKNILKPGSGEPTIAHSQDMVLGVYYLTDFYDPRTPQYKSEEEWTKKPITGIFPDIETVLNSYDNGEIFVKDKIILNYNNAPIETMVGRVILNSVLPERIRFMNSKLKNKDIKKLLSRIFDEYDMQTTVYVADDIKNLGFKYATLGATSVNILDMRVPKEKEEELKCGDSKANEVYKYFFK
;
A
#
# COMPACT_ATOMS: atom_id res chain seq x y z
N MET A 1 -11.93 -23.89 -10.77
CA MET A 1 -11.71 -23.46 -12.18
C MET A 1 -11.49 -24.71 -13.02
N ALA A 2 -12.04 -24.75 -14.23
CA ALA A 2 -11.72 -25.82 -15.18
C ALA A 2 -10.29 -25.62 -15.70
N ILE A 3 -9.61 -26.74 -15.98
CA ILE A 3 -8.25 -26.74 -16.53
C ILE A 3 -8.33 -27.40 -17.92
N HIS A 4 -7.83 -26.70 -18.93
CA HIS A 4 -7.78 -27.19 -20.31
C HIS A 4 -6.32 -27.32 -20.74
N LEU A 5 -5.97 -28.46 -21.35
CA LEU A 5 -4.62 -28.73 -21.83
C LEU A 5 -4.56 -28.50 -23.36
N PRO A 6 -3.84 -27.47 -23.85
CA PRO A 6 -3.62 -27.29 -25.28
C PRO A 6 -2.68 -28.39 -25.80
N ILE A 7 -3.10 -29.10 -26.85
CA ILE A 7 -2.36 -30.26 -27.38
C ILE A 7 -1.54 -29.88 -28.62
N SER A 8 -2.14 -29.22 -29.61
CA SER A 8 -1.43 -28.87 -30.85
C SER A 8 -0.37 -27.81 -30.62
N ASP A 9 0.68 -27.82 -31.45
CA ASP A 9 1.76 -26.84 -31.36
C ASP A 9 1.25 -25.40 -31.53
N GLU A 10 0.24 -25.20 -32.38
CA GLU A 10 -0.42 -23.90 -32.57
C GLU A 10 -1.15 -23.46 -31.29
N ALA A 11 -1.89 -24.37 -30.65
CA ALA A 11 -2.61 -24.07 -29.42
C ALA A 11 -1.66 -23.80 -28.25
N GLN A 12 -0.53 -24.53 -28.18
CA GLN A 12 0.50 -24.27 -27.19
C GLN A 12 1.18 -22.92 -27.41
N ARG A 13 1.45 -22.54 -28.67
CA ARG A 13 2.00 -21.23 -29.02
C ARG A 13 1.02 -20.11 -28.66
N GLU A 14 -0.24 -20.24 -29.02
CA GLU A 14 -1.30 -19.29 -28.67
C GLU A 14 -1.42 -19.11 -27.16
N ALA A 15 -1.42 -20.22 -26.41
CA ALA A 15 -1.47 -20.18 -24.95
C ALA A 15 -0.28 -19.40 -24.35
N ARG A 16 0.92 -19.60 -24.91
CA ARG A 16 2.16 -18.97 -24.43
C ARG A 16 2.27 -17.49 -24.81
N GLU A 17 1.87 -17.13 -26.03
CA GLU A 17 2.11 -15.80 -26.58
C GLU A 17 0.95 -14.84 -26.38
N LEU A 18 -0.28 -15.33 -26.33
CA LEU A 18 -1.49 -14.50 -26.27
C LEU A 18 -2.30 -14.68 -24.98
N ILE A 19 -2.46 -15.91 -24.49
CA ILE A 19 -3.35 -16.18 -23.33
C ILE A 19 -2.62 -16.05 -21.99
N ALA A 20 -1.29 -16.19 -21.98
CA ALA A 20 -0.49 -16.20 -20.76
C ALA A 20 -0.77 -14.98 -19.86
N ALA A 21 -0.76 -15.18 -18.53
CA ALA A 21 -1.20 -14.16 -17.58
C ALA A 21 -0.25 -12.95 -17.54
N ASP A 22 1.05 -13.20 -17.72
CA ASP A 22 2.07 -12.16 -17.88
C ASP A 22 1.86 -11.31 -19.15
N LYS A 23 1.05 -11.80 -20.11
CA LYS A 23 0.65 -11.11 -21.34
C LYS A 23 -0.58 -10.23 -21.20
N ASN A 24 -1.42 -10.49 -20.19
CA ASN A 24 -2.76 -9.92 -20.05
C ASN A 24 -2.90 -9.10 -18.75
N ILE A 25 -1.93 -8.23 -18.48
CA ILE A 25 -1.92 -7.42 -17.25
C ILE A 25 -2.77 -6.16 -17.32
N LEU A 26 -3.24 -5.76 -18.51
CA LEU A 26 -4.08 -4.59 -18.72
C LEU A 26 -5.49 -5.00 -19.12
N LYS A 27 -6.46 -4.18 -18.73
CA LYS A 27 -7.85 -4.36 -19.13
C LYS A 27 -8.03 -3.90 -20.58
N PRO A 28 -8.50 -4.75 -21.51
CA PRO A 28 -8.62 -4.38 -22.93
C PRO A 28 -9.51 -3.16 -23.20
N GLY A 29 -10.51 -2.91 -22.35
CA GLY A 29 -11.45 -1.80 -22.53
C GLY A 29 -10.99 -0.46 -21.97
N SER A 30 -10.13 -0.43 -20.94
CA SER A 30 -9.72 0.82 -20.26
C SER A 30 -8.22 1.06 -20.24
N GLY A 31 -7.39 0.09 -20.62
CA GLY A 31 -5.93 0.16 -20.51
C GLY A 31 -5.40 0.20 -19.08
N GLU A 32 -6.28 0.14 -18.08
CA GLU A 32 -5.86 0.13 -16.67
C GLU A 32 -5.25 -1.22 -16.30
N PRO A 33 -4.21 -1.26 -15.46
CA PRO A 33 -3.67 -2.50 -14.94
C PRO A 33 -4.72 -3.33 -14.21
N THR A 34 -4.96 -4.55 -14.69
CA THR A 34 -5.83 -5.56 -14.09
C THR A 34 -5.16 -6.32 -12.96
N ILE A 35 -3.87 -6.04 -12.68
CA ILE A 35 -3.17 -6.56 -11.50
C ILE A 35 -3.81 -5.94 -10.25
N ALA A 36 -4.96 -6.48 -9.87
CA ALA A 36 -5.71 -6.03 -8.72
C ALA A 36 -4.97 -6.50 -7.46
N HIS A 37 -4.33 -5.56 -6.78
CA HIS A 37 -3.76 -5.83 -5.47
C HIS A 37 -4.87 -6.19 -4.50
N SER A 38 -4.74 -7.37 -3.90
CA SER A 38 -5.68 -7.88 -2.91
C SER A 38 -5.63 -7.06 -1.63
N GLN A 39 -6.67 -7.17 -0.79
CA GLN A 39 -6.84 -6.39 0.44
C GLN A 39 -5.58 -6.42 1.32
N ASP A 40 -5.07 -7.62 1.61
CA ASP A 40 -3.92 -7.82 2.50
C ASP A 40 -2.64 -7.23 1.91
N MET A 41 -2.42 -7.38 0.60
CA MET A 41 -1.26 -6.77 -0.07
C MET A 41 -1.27 -5.25 0.10
N VAL A 42 -2.43 -4.62 -0.12
CA VAL A 42 -2.58 -3.17 0.06
C VAL A 42 -2.37 -2.78 1.52
N LEU A 43 -2.88 -3.57 2.47
CA LEU A 43 -2.73 -3.31 3.89
C LEU A 43 -1.26 -3.35 4.33
N GLY A 44 -0.48 -4.33 3.83
CA GLY A 44 0.95 -4.43 4.14
C GLY A 44 1.77 -3.29 3.55
N VAL A 45 1.50 -2.89 2.30
CA VAL A 45 2.15 -1.72 1.68
C VAL A 45 1.75 -0.43 2.41
N TYR A 46 0.50 -0.32 2.83
CA TYR A 46 0.04 0.80 3.64
C TYR A 46 0.79 0.84 4.98
N TYR A 47 0.85 -0.28 5.70
CA TYR A 47 1.60 -0.40 6.95
C TYR A 47 3.07 -0.01 6.76
N LEU A 48 3.70 -0.41 5.66
CA LEU A 48 5.09 -0.11 5.36
C LEU A 48 5.35 1.39 5.08
N THR A 49 4.41 2.07 4.42
CA THR A 49 4.59 3.48 3.98
C THR A 49 4.00 4.52 4.92
N ASP A 50 3.12 4.10 5.82
CA ASP A 50 2.48 4.94 6.82
C ASP A 50 3.46 5.37 7.91
N PHE A 51 3.28 6.59 8.42
CA PHE A 51 4.18 7.20 9.40
C PHE A 51 3.77 6.90 10.85
N TYR A 52 2.52 6.47 11.07
CA TYR A 52 2.03 6.20 12.41
C TYR A 52 2.78 5.03 13.05
N ASP A 53 3.24 5.27 14.28
CA ASP A 53 3.94 4.29 15.10
C ASP A 53 3.26 4.21 16.48
N PRO A 54 2.71 3.04 16.86
CA PRO A 54 2.13 2.83 18.18
C PRO A 54 3.11 3.08 19.33
N ARG A 55 4.42 2.94 19.10
CA ARG A 55 5.48 3.20 20.11
C ARG A 55 5.63 4.68 20.42
N THR A 56 5.33 5.55 19.44
CA THR A 56 5.39 7.00 19.58
C THR A 56 4.06 7.63 19.13
N PRO A 57 2.97 7.44 19.91
CA PRO A 57 1.62 7.86 19.52
C PRO A 57 1.42 9.39 19.54
N GLN A 58 2.44 10.14 19.95
CA GLN A 58 2.49 11.60 19.97
C GLN A 58 2.59 12.25 18.59
N TYR A 59 2.98 11.50 17.55
CA TYR A 59 3.14 12.02 16.20
C TYR A 59 1.97 11.54 15.32
N LYS A 60 0.85 12.30 15.33
CA LYS A 60 -0.38 11.91 14.61
C LYS A 60 -0.56 12.64 13.29
N SER A 61 0.09 13.79 13.12
CA SER A 61 0.10 14.55 11.86
C SER A 61 1.46 14.47 11.14
N GLU A 62 1.46 14.74 9.83
CA GLU A 62 2.71 14.81 9.04
C GLU A 62 3.64 15.93 9.54
N GLU A 63 3.10 17.04 10.06
CA GLU A 63 3.88 18.14 10.66
C GLU A 63 4.53 17.76 11.99
N GLU A 64 3.84 16.94 12.78
CA GLU A 64 4.38 16.41 14.04
C GLU A 64 5.44 15.33 13.77
N TRP A 65 5.23 14.50 12.75
CA TRP A 65 6.19 13.47 12.34
C TRP A 65 7.55 14.08 11.94
N THR A 66 7.57 15.26 11.33
CA THR A 66 8.82 15.98 11.03
C THR A 66 9.66 16.23 12.28
N LYS A 67 9.02 16.35 13.47
CA LYS A 67 9.68 16.55 14.76
C LYS A 67 10.17 15.26 15.42
N LYS A 68 9.93 14.08 14.84
CA LYS A 68 10.47 12.80 15.34
C LYS A 68 12.00 12.84 15.25
N PRO A 69 12.74 12.43 16.31
CA PRO A 69 14.19 12.37 16.24
C PRO A 69 14.64 11.43 15.14
N ILE A 70 15.71 11.81 14.44
CA ILE A 70 16.31 11.00 13.38
C ILE A 70 17.10 9.87 14.05
N THR A 71 16.80 8.63 13.66
CA THR A 71 17.44 7.43 14.22
C THR A 71 18.83 7.21 13.63
N GLY A 72 19.04 7.57 12.35
CA GLY A 72 20.32 7.40 11.68
C GLY A 72 20.38 8.10 10.33
N ILE A 73 21.60 8.31 9.84
CA ILE A 73 21.92 8.84 8.52
C ILE A 73 22.59 7.71 7.75
N PHE A 74 22.05 7.40 6.57
CA PHE A 74 22.51 6.28 5.76
C PHE A 74 22.98 6.77 4.38
N PRO A 75 24.12 6.25 3.88
CA PRO A 75 24.68 6.65 2.60
C PRO A 75 23.93 6.05 1.41
N ASP A 76 23.41 4.83 1.54
CA ASP A 76 22.80 4.08 0.45
C ASP A 76 21.64 3.18 0.93
N ILE A 77 20.85 2.68 -0.03
CA ILE A 77 19.68 1.84 0.24
C ILE A 77 20.10 0.48 0.82
N GLU A 78 21.22 -0.09 0.40
CA GLU A 78 21.68 -1.41 0.86
C GLU A 78 22.08 -1.38 2.34
N THR A 79 22.75 -0.33 2.78
CA THR A 79 23.11 -0.13 4.20
C THR A 79 21.86 -0.04 5.06
N VAL A 80 20.78 0.62 4.57
CA VAL A 80 19.49 0.63 5.28
C VAL A 80 18.91 -0.78 5.37
N LEU A 81 18.91 -1.55 4.27
CA LEU A 81 18.40 -2.92 4.28
C LEU A 81 19.20 -3.83 5.23
N ASN A 82 20.54 -3.75 5.21
CA ASN A 82 21.40 -4.50 6.11
C ASN A 82 21.15 -4.16 7.59
N SER A 83 20.97 -2.88 7.90
CA SER A 83 20.68 -2.43 9.27
C SER A 83 19.30 -2.88 9.74
N TYR A 84 18.33 -2.95 8.82
CA TYR A 84 17.00 -3.50 9.09
C TYR A 84 17.05 -5.00 9.33
N ASP A 85 17.80 -5.74 8.51
CA ASP A 85 17.96 -7.19 8.65
C ASP A 85 18.73 -7.56 9.94
N ASN A 86 19.65 -6.71 10.38
CA ASN A 86 20.33 -6.83 11.68
C ASN A 86 19.44 -6.47 12.89
N GLY A 87 18.26 -5.88 12.65
CA GLY A 87 17.32 -5.48 13.71
C GLY A 87 17.71 -4.20 14.47
N GLU A 88 18.62 -3.40 13.94
CA GLU A 88 19.07 -2.14 14.55
C GLU A 88 18.04 -1.01 14.34
N ILE A 89 17.30 -1.06 13.24
CA ILE A 89 16.27 -0.10 12.85
C ILE A 89 14.94 -0.79 12.56
N PHE A 90 13.84 -0.10 12.86
CA PHE A 90 12.49 -0.59 12.62
C PHE A 90 11.84 0.07 11.40
N VAL A 91 10.82 -0.59 10.83
CA VAL A 91 10.08 -0.13 9.65
C VAL A 91 9.61 1.32 9.78
N LYS A 92 9.26 1.77 10.98
CA LYS A 92 8.67 3.10 11.28
C LYS A 92 9.69 4.16 11.70
N ASP A 93 10.99 3.85 11.69
CA ASP A 93 12.02 4.78 12.11
C ASP A 93 12.29 5.84 11.04
N LYS A 94 12.54 7.07 11.51
CA LYS A 94 12.84 8.21 10.65
C LYS A 94 14.35 8.21 10.37
N ILE A 95 14.71 8.23 9.10
CA ILE A 95 16.09 8.17 8.64
C ILE A 95 16.35 9.25 7.59
N ILE A 96 17.61 9.68 7.48
CA ILE A 96 18.07 10.49 6.36
C ILE A 96 18.81 9.56 5.40
N LEU A 97 18.34 9.47 4.16
CA LEU A 97 18.99 8.74 3.09
C LEU A 97 19.65 9.74 2.13
N ASN A 98 20.93 9.56 1.84
CA ASN A 98 21.56 10.32 0.76
C ASN A 98 21.24 9.69 -0.59
N TYR A 99 20.32 10.28 -1.36
CA TYR A 99 19.90 9.77 -2.66
C TYR A 99 20.21 10.78 -3.75
N ASN A 100 20.94 10.39 -4.80
CA ASN A 100 21.35 11.26 -5.90
C ASN A 100 22.03 12.58 -5.43
N ASN A 101 22.93 12.48 -4.46
CA ASN A 101 23.66 13.60 -3.83
C ASN A 101 22.79 14.61 -3.07
N ALA A 102 21.54 14.25 -2.73
CA ALA A 102 20.67 15.05 -1.86
C ALA A 102 20.24 14.24 -0.64
N PRO A 103 20.34 14.80 0.59
CA PRO A 103 19.77 14.18 1.77
C PRO A 103 18.24 14.25 1.73
N ILE A 104 17.57 13.10 1.74
CA ILE A 104 16.12 12.98 1.78
C ILE A 104 15.72 12.43 3.14
N GLU A 105 14.83 13.15 3.83
CA GLU A 105 14.18 12.64 5.03
C GLU A 105 13.11 11.61 4.65
N THR A 106 13.26 10.38 5.09
CA THR A 106 12.33 9.29 4.78
C THR A 106 12.22 8.31 5.93
N MET A 107 11.53 7.21 5.69
CA MET A 107 11.29 6.13 6.65
C MET A 107 11.85 4.83 6.09
N VAL A 108 12.35 3.97 6.98
CA VAL A 108 12.90 2.64 6.62
C VAL A 108 11.92 1.86 5.74
N GLY A 109 10.64 1.80 6.11
CA GLY A 109 9.61 1.15 5.31
C GLY A 109 9.46 1.72 3.90
N ARG A 110 9.55 3.05 3.73
CA ARG A 110 9.51 3.66 2.39
C ARG A 110 10.76 3.31 1.58
N VAL A 111 11.93 3.21 2.21
CA VAL A 111 13.15 2.76 1.54
C VAL A 111 13.02 1.30 1.09
N ILE A 112 12.46 0.42 1.93
CA ILE A 112 12.19 -0.99 1.59
C ILE A 112 11.22 -1.10 0.40
N LEU A 113 10.23 -0.22 0.28
CA LEU A 113 9.39 -0.20 -0.91
C LEU A 113 10.17 0.24 -2.15
N ASN A 114 10.95 1.32 -2.02
CA ASN A 114 11.68 1.89 -3.14
C ASN A 114 12.81 0.98 -3.65
N SER A 115 13.31 0.03 -2.85
CA SER A 115 14.31 -0.95 -3.31
C SER A 115 13.74 -1.89 -4.39
N VAL A 116 12.44 -2.16 -4.35
CA VAL A 116 11.72 -2.98 -5.35
C VAL A 116 11.36 -2.17 -6.60
N LEU A 117 11.25 -0.85 -6.49
CA LEU A 117 10.89 -0.01 -7.63
C LEU A 117 12.05 0.15 -8.62
N PRO A 118 11.76 0.31 -9.93
CA PRO A 118 12.77 0.62 -10.93
C PRO A 118 13.43 1.99 -10.71
N GLU A 119 14.69 2.14 -11.12
CA GLU A 119 15.52 3.32 -10.84
C GLU A 119 14.87 4.66 -11.25
N ARG A 120 14.25 4.74 -12.44
CA ARG A 120 13.63 5.97 -12.96
C ARG A 120 12.41 6.46 -12.16
N ILE A 121 11.76 5.57 -11.40
CA ILE A 121 10.53 5.88 -10.65
C ILE A 121 10.82 6.20 -9.18
N ARG A 122 12.01 5.82 -8.69
CA ARG A 122 12.50 6.23 -7.37
C ARG A 122 12.66 7.77 -7.35
N PHE A 123 12.34 8.47 -6.26
CA PHE A 123 12.00 8.00 -4.92
C PHE A 123 10.59 8.43 -4.52
N MET A 124 9.75 7.48 -4.08
CA MET A 124 8.41 7.74 -3.58
C MET A 124 8.42 7.92 -2.05
N ASN A 125 8.13 9.13 -1.59
CA ASN A 125 8.09 9.46 -0.16
C ASN A 125 6.68 9.80 0.34
N SER A 126 5.68 9.05 -0.08
CA SER A 126 4.28 9.24 0.33
C SER A 126 3.67 7.94 0.86
N LYS A 127 2.59 8.06 1.63
CA LYS A 127 1.75 6.92 2.01
C LYS A 127 1.02 6.40 0.78
N LEU A 128 1.04 5.09 0.57
CA LEU A 128 0.38 4.47 -0.59
C LEU A 128 -0.93 3.82 -0.19
N LYS A 129 -2.01 4.23 -0.85
CA LYS A 129 -3.30 3.54 -0.82
C LYS A 129 -3.48 2.70 -2.08
N ASN A 130 -4.53 1.87 -2.12
CA ASN A 130 -4.86 1.04 -3.29
C ASN A 130 -4.81 1.81 -4.62
N LYS A 131 -5.42 3.00 -4.67
CA LYS A 131 -5.44 3.85 -5.86
C LYS A 131 -4.04 4.31 -6.28
N ASP A 132 -3.17 4.58 -5.32
CA ASP A 132 -1.81 5.07 -5.58
C ASP A 132 -0.93 3.94 -6.12
N ILE A 133 -1.10 2.72 -5.62
CA ILE A 133 -0.39 1.54 -6.14
C ILE A 133 -0.82 1.25 -7.60
N LYS A 134 -2.12 1.38 -7.91
CA LYS A 134 -2.60 1.26 -9.31
C LYS A 134 -1.97 2.29 -10.23
N LYS A 135 -1.92 3.56 -9.80
CA LYS A 135 -1.26 4.64 -10.55
C LYS A 135 0.23 4.40 -10.73
N LEU A 136 0.88 3.86 -9.69
CA LEU A 136 2.28 3.49 -9.73
C LEU A 136 2.54 2.41 -10.78
N LEU A 137 1.76 1.34 -10.81
CA LEU A 137 1.88 0.31 -11.84
C LEU A 137 1.60 0.83 -13.24
N SER A 138 0.58 1.69 -13.42
CA SER A 138 0.34 2.34 -14.71
C SER A 138 1.55 3.14 -15.16
N ARG A 139 2.15 3.92 -14.25
CA ARG A 139 3.35 4.70 -14.55
C ARG A 139 4.57 3.83 -14.88
N ILE A 140 4.74 2.70 -14.19
CA ILE A 140 5.80 1.73 -14.50
C ILE A 140 5.57 1.17 -15.91
N PHE A 141 4.34 0.82 -16.26
CA PHE A 141 4.02 0.32 -17.59
C PHE A 141 4.29 1.36 -18.69
N ASP A 142 4.01 2.65 -18.44
CA ASP A 142 4.25 3.70 -19.42
C ASP A 142 5.74 4.06 -19.59
N GLU A 143 6.53 4.02 -18.52
CA GLU A 143 7.96 4.38 -18.54
C GLU A 143 8.89 3.19 -18.89
N TYR A 144 8.43 1.96 -18.65
CA TYR A 144 9.17 0.72 -18.86
C TYR A 144 8.39 -0.23 -19.77
N ASP A 145 8.72 -1.51 -19.71
CA ASP A 145 8.07 -2.57 -20.44
C ASP A 145 7.15 -3.42 -19.54
N MET A 146 6.41 -4.29 -20.20
CA MET A 146 5.45 -5.16 -19.55
C MET A 146 6.10 -6.16 -18.60
N GLN A 147 7.29 -6.67 -18.92
CA GLN A 147 7.97 -7.66 -18.09
C GLN A 147 8.43 -7.04 -16.77
N THR A 148 9.01 -5.83 -16.82
CA THR A 148 9.39 -5.10 -15.60
C THR A 148 8.17 -4.82 -14.73
N THR A 149 7.04 -4.43 -15.34
CA THR A 149 5.79 -4.19 -14.61
C THR A 149 5.30 -5.44 -13.87
N VAL A 150 5.34 -6.61 -14.52
CA VAL A 150 4.98 -7.90 -13.89
C VAL A 150 5.90 -8.21 -12.71
N TYR A 151 7.21 -8.08 -12.90
CA TYR A 151 8.20 -8.37 -11.87
C TYR A 151 8.00 -7.49 -10.63
N VAL A 152 7.88 -6.17 -10.84
CA VAL A 152 7.65 -5.21 -9.76
C VAL A 152 6.32 -5.47 -9.06
N ALA A 153 5.27 -5.83 -9.80
CA ALA A 153 3.99 -6.16 -9.20
C ALA A 153 4.04 -7.41 -8.31
N ASP A 154 4.82 -8.43 -8.70
CA ASP A 154 5.05 -9.62 -7.89
C ASP A 154 5.90 -9.34 -6.65
N ASP A 155 6.90 -8.47 -6.75
CA ASP A 155 7.68 -8.05 -5.58
C ASP A 155 6.86 -7.21 -4.61
N ILE A 156 6.02 -6.28 -5.11
CA ILE A 156 5.06 -5.53 -4.29
C ILE A 156 4.09 -6.48 -3.59
N LYS A 157 3.66 -7.55 -4.27
CA LYS A 157 2.82 -8.60 -3.69
C LYS A 157 3.54 -9.31 -2.54
N ASN A 158 4.78 -9.75 -2.75
CA ASN A 158 5.56 -10.44 -1.74
C ASN A 158 5.83 -9.55 -0.51
N LEU A 159 6.19 -8.28 -0.74
CA LEU A 159 6.31 -7.29 0.33
C LEU A 159 4.98 -7.07 1.05
N GLY A 160 3.90 -6.86 0.30
CA GLY A 160 2.56 -6.65 0.83
C GLY A 160 2.15 -7.76 1.80
N PHE A 161 2.28 -9.03 1.41
CA PHE A 161 1.95 -10.15 2.29
C PHE A 161 2.88 -10.26 3.51
N LYS A 162 4.19 -10.05 3.31
CA LYS A 162 5.18 -10.08 4.42
C LYS A 162 4.83 -9.04 5.49
N TYR A 163 4.60 -7.80 5.07
CA TYR A 163 4.33 -6.69 5.99
C TYR A 163 2.89 -6.64 6.48
N ALA A 164 1.92 -7.24 5.78
CA ALA A 164 0.59 -7.47 6.33
C ALA A 164 0.64 -8.42 7.53
N THR A 165 1.46 -9.48 7.42
CA THR A 165 1.67 -10.44 8.51
C THR A 165 2.37 -9.78 9.69
N LEU A 166 3.46 -9.03 9.45
CA LEU A 166 4.19 -8.32 10.51
C LEU A 166 3.40 -7.17 11.13
N GLY A 167 2.52 -6.53 10.36
CA GLY A 167 1.62 -5.49 10.83
C GLY A 167 0.57 -6.02 11.82
N ALA A 168 0.39 -7.34 11.90
CA ALA A 168 -0.44 -8.03 12.89
C ALA A 168 -1.82 -7.39 13.09
N THR A 169 -2.42 -6.90 12.00
CA THR A 169 -3.72 -6.23 12.06
C THR A 169 -4.79 -7.25 12.39
N SER A 170 -5.49 -7.03 13.50
CA SER A 170 -6.57 -7.88 13.97
C SER A 170 -7.79 -7.01 14.30
N VAL A 171 -8.93 -7.65 14.47
CA VAL A 171 -10.19 -6.98 14.81
C VAL A 171 -10.68 -7.53 16.15
N ASN A 172 -10.70 -6.69 17.17
CA ASN A 172 -11.31 -6.99 18.45
C ASN A 172 -12.56 -6.11 18.67
N ILE A 173 -13.52 -6.60 19.46
CA ILE A 173 -14.66 -5.79 19.91
C ILE A 173 -14.22 -4.53 20.68
N LEU A 174 -13.07 -4.59 21.36
CA LEU A 174 -12.48 -3.45 22.07
C LEU A 174 -12.00 -2.34 21.10
N ASP A 175 -11.73 -2.67 19.85
CA ASP A 175 -11.34 -1.69 18.83
C ASP A 175 -12.56 -0.91 18.29
N MET A 176 -13.77 -1.44 18.49
CA MET A 176 -15.03 -0.83 18.07
C MET A 176 -15.47 0.27 19.05
N ARG A 177 -14.85 1.45 18.94
CA ARG A 177 -15.19 2.60 19.78
C ARG A 177 -16.53 3.19 19.38
N VAL A 178 -17.50 3.13 20.29
CA VAL A 178 -18.79 3.81 20.12
C VAL A 178 -18.62 5.31 20.42
N PRO A 179 -18.99 6.21 19.49
CA PRO A 179 -18.96 7.65 19.75
C PRO A 179 -19.85 8.03 20.92
N LYS A 180 -19.38 8.95 21.78
CA LYS A 180 -20.13 9.40 22.97
C LYS A 180 -21.42 10.14 22.59
N GLU A 181 -21.40 10.82 21.46
CA GLU A 181 -22.51 11.64 20.92
C GLU A 181 -23.67 10.80 20.36
N LYS A 182 -23.47 9.47 20.21
CA LYS A 182 -24.44 8.59 19.54
C LYS A 182 -25.85 8.70 20.12
N GLU A 183 -26.00 8.73 21.44
CA GLU A 183 -27.33 8.80 22.07
C GLU A 183 -28.01 10.16 21.87
N GLU A 184 -27.23 11.23 21.83
CA GLU A 184 -27.76 12.59 21.63
C GLU A 184 -28.26 12.77 20.20
N GLU A 185 -27.47 12.31 19.21
CA GLU A 185 -27.85 12.32 17.80
C GLU A 185 -29.11 11.47 17.53
N LEU A 186 -29.23 10.29 18.17
CA LEU A 186 -30.42 9.47 18.07
C LEU A 186 -31.67 10.17 18.63
N LYS A 187 -31.57 10.79 19.81
CA LYS A 187 -32.70 11.54 20.40
C LYS A 187 -33.10 12.74 19.53
N CYS A 188 -32.14 13.44 18.94
CA CYS A 188 -32.40 14.54 18.01
C CYS A 188 -33.14 14.03 16.76
N GLY A 189 -32.70 12.92 16.19
CA GLY A 189 -33.36 12.25 15.06
C GLY A 189 -34.79 11.81 15.38
N ASP A 190 -34.99 11.13 16.51
CA ASP A 190 -36.31 10.67 16.97
C ASP A 190 -37.27 11.83 17.19
N SER A 191 -36.78 12.96 17.72
CA SER A 191 -37.60 14.17 17.93
C SER A 191 -38.10 14.73 16.60
N LYS A 192 -37.22 14.83 15.59
CA LYS A 192 -37.59 15.28 14.24
C LYS A 192 -38.55 14.31 13.56
N ALA A 193 -38.33 13.00 13.69
CA ALA A 193 -39.22 11.98 13.13
C ALA A 193 -40.62 12.09 13.75
N ASN A 194 -40.71 12.29 15.07
CA ASN A 194 -41.98 12.47 15.76
C ASN A 194 -42.73 13.73 15.33
N GLU A 195 -42.04 14.83 15.01
CA GLU A 195 -42.68 16.00 14.40
C GLU A 195 -43.32 15.65 13.06
N VAL A 196 -42.60 14.96 12.18
CA VAL A 196 -43.13 14.51 10.87
C VAL A 196 -44.32 13.57 11.05
N TYR A 197 -44.25 12.61 11.97
CA TYR A 197 -45.37 11.70 12.25
C TYR A 197 -46.62 12.43 12.74
N LYS A 198 -46.47 13.49 13.54
CA LYS A 198 -47.60 14.34 13.95
C LYS A 198 -48.27 15.07 12.79
N TYR A 199 -47.52 15.42 11.74
CA TYR A 199 -48.08 16.03 10.52
C TYR A 199 -48.73 14.99 9.60
N PHE A 200 -48.26 13.74 9.60
CA PHE A 200 -48.75 12.69 8.71
C PHE A 200 -50.02 11.98 9.23
N PHE A 201 -50.16 11.83 10.55
CA PHE A 201 -51.32 11.19 11.19
C PHE A 201 -52.38 12.20 11.70
N LYS A 202 -52.27 13.48 11.33
CA LYS A 202 -53.33 14.47 11.42
C LYS A 202 -54.10 14.55 10.12
#